data_AF-A0A4S4APD5-F1
#
_entry.id   AF-A0A4S4APD5-F1
#
_cell.length_a   1.000
_cell.length_b   1.000
_cell.length_c   1.000
_cell.angle_alpha   90.00
_cell.angle_beta   90.00
_cell.angle_gamma   90.00
#
_symmetry.space_group_name_H-M   'P 1'
#
loop_
_entity.id
_entity.type
_entity.pdbx_description
1 polymer ?
#
loop_
_entity_poly.entity_id
_entity_poly.type
_entity_poly.pdbx_seq_one_letter_code
_entity_poly.pdbx_strand_id
1 'polypeptide(L)'
;MAIYRFPPSAARTPAAGDIDAEVGRALARTLHLLSQAAMDGVCRGRMRNLVGHLACLAEHPAAGDAVREACGALLTRWRAAQLEHFGEERREAVREH
;
A
#
# COMPACT_ATOMS: atom_id res chain seq x y z
N MET A 1 40.17 18.55 5.47
CA MET A 1 38.98 17.68 5.60
C MET A 1 37.93 18.47 6.36
N ALA A 2 36.95 19.07 5.68
CA ALA A 2 35.99 20.01 6.29
C ALA A 2 34.70 19.26 6.65
N ILE A 3 34.31 19.31 7.94
CA ILE A 3 33.10 18.68 8.45
C ILE A 3 31.96 19.69 8.25
N TYR A 4 31.03 19.38 7.34
CA TYR A 4 29.84 20.20 7.11
C TYR A 4 28.87 20.00 8.28
N ARG A 5 28.67 21.04 9.11
CA ARG A 5 27.78 21.01 10.27
C ARG A 5 26.43 21.61 9.86
N PHE A 6 25.42 20.77 9.74
CA PHE A 6 24.04 21.19 9.47
C PHE A 6 23.52 22.06 10.64
N PRO A 7 22.92 23.25 10.39
CA PRO A 7 22.30 24.03 11.44
C PRO A 7 21.00 23.38 11.93
N PRO A 8 20.63 23.54 13.22
CA PRO A 8 19.37 23.03 13.74
C PRO A 8 18.22 23.85 13.16
N SER A 9 17.27 23.16 12.52
CA SER A 9 16.09 23.75 11.93
C SER A 9 15.21 24.38 13.03
N ALA A 10 15.24 25.71 13.12
CA ALA A 10 14.27 26.49 13.87
C ALA A 10 13.03 26.77 13.00
N ALA A 11 11.87 26.83 13.67
CA ALA A 11 10.52 27.04 13.16
C ALA A 11 9.78 25.79 12.62
N ARG A 12 9.11 25.07 13.53
CA ARG A 12 7.91 24.28 13.17
C ARG A 12 6.73 25.24 12.99
N THR A 13 6.61 25.78 11.79
CA THR A 13 5.33 26.21 11.25
C THR A 13 4.59 24.93 10.82
N PRO A 14 3.30 24.72 11.15
CA PRO A 14 2.57 23.59 10.59
C PRO A 14 2.44 23.82 9.08
N ALA A 15 3.25 23.12 8.30
CA ALA A 15 3.27 23.24 6.86
C ALA A 15 2.00 22.62 6.29
N ALA A 16 1.38 23.31 5.33
CA ALA A 16 0.41 22.72 4.42
C ALA A 16 1.03 21.50 3.74
N GLY A 17 0.80 20.31 4.29
CA GLY A 17 1.57 19.12 3.87
C GLY A 17 1.59 17.96 4.86
N ASP A 18 0.73 17.94 5.88
CA ASP A 18 0.47 16.68 6.58
C ASP A 18 -0.29 15.77 5.61
N ILE A 19 0.46 14.96 4.85
CA ILE A 19 -0.09 13.72 4.28
C ILE A 19 -0.79 13.08 5.46
N ASP A 20 -2.11 12.91 5.34
CA ASP A 20 -2.91 12.24 6.35
C ASP A 20 -2.11 11.03 6.85
N ALA A 21 -1.73 11.05 8.13
CA ALA A 21 -0.72 10.13 8.64
C ALA A 21 -1.16 8.66 8.44
N GLU A 22 -2.46 8.43 8.33
CA GLU A 22 -3.04 7.14 7.96
C GLU A 22 -2.76 6.79 6.50
N VAL A 23 -3.03 7.70 5.57
CA VAL A 23 -2.70 7.54 4.14
C VAL A 23 -1.20 7.31 3.95
N GLY A 24 -0.35 8.08 4.63
CA GLY A 24 1.10 7.92 4.60
C GLY A 24 1.54 6.53 5.07
N ARG A 25 0.97 6.03 6.19
CA ARG A 25 1.22 4.67 6.68
C ARG A 25 0.72 3.60 5.71
N ALA A 26 -0.45 3.79 5.12
CA ALA A 26 -1.02 2.86 4.15
C ALA A 26 -0.14 2.76 2.90
N LEU A 27 0.31 3.90 2.34
CA LEU A 27 1.24 3.95 1.21
C LEU A 27 2.56 3.25 1.53
N ALA A 28 3.17 3.53 2.69
CA ALA A 28 4.40 2.89 3.10
C ALA A 28 4.27 1.35 3.21
N ARG A 29 3.14 0.86 3.77
CA ARG A 29 2.85 -0.57 3.84
C ARG A 29 2.65 -1.19 2.46
N THR A 30 1.92 -0.52 1.57
CA THR A 30 1.72 -0.97 0.18
C THR A 30 3.06 -1.09 -0.56
N LEU A 31 3.92 -0.07 -0.47
CA LEU A 31 5.26 -0.10 -1.06
C LEU A 31 6.13 -1.20 -0.49
N HIS A 32 6.08 -1.42 0.83
CA HIS A 32 6.79 -2.53 1.47
C HIS A 32 6.32 -3.90 0.93
N LEU A 33 5.01 -4.12 0.81
CA LEU A 33 4.46 -5.36 0.27
C LEU A 33 4.83 -5.58 -1.20
N LEU A 34 4.80 -4.52 -2.01
CA LEU A 34 5.25 -4.56 -3.41
C LEU A 34 6.74 -4.90 -3.51
N SER A 35 7.57 -4.30 -2.66
CA SER A 35 9.00 -4.58 -2.60
C SER A 35 9.28 -6.03 -2.19
N GLN A 36 8.61 -6.53 -1.15
CA GLN A 36 8.71 -7.94 -0.77
C GLN A 36 8.21 -8.87 -1.87
N ALA A 37 7.16 -8.51 -2.59
CA ALA A 37 6.68 -9.30 -3.71
C ALA A 37 7.71 -9.39 -4.85
N ALA A 38 8.43 -8.29 -5.10
CA ALA A 38 9.47 -8.25 -6.12
C ALA A 38 10.75 -9.01 -5.72
N MET A 39 11.11 -9.01 -4.44
CA MET A 39 12.33 -9.67 -3.95
C MET A 39 12.12 -11.16 -3.65
N ASP A 40 11.02 -11.50 -2.98
CA ASP A 40 10.78 -12.83 -2.42
C ASP A 40 9.64 -13.59 -3.15
N GLY A 41 9.10 -13.01 -4.23
CA GLY A 41 7.93 -13.53 -4.92
C GLY A 41 6.61 -13.30 -4.17
N VAL A 42 5.52 -13.89 -4.65
CA VAL A 42 4.18 -13.71 -4.07
C VAL A 42 3.71 -14.97 -3.34
N CYS A 43 3.06 -14.79 -2.20
CA CYS A 43 2.29 -15.84 -1.54
C CYS A 43 0.85 -15.37 -1.31
N ARG A 44 -0.09 -16.30 -1.12
CA ARG A 44 -1.53 -16.00 -1.02
C ARG A 44 -1.83 -14.92 0.02
N GLY A 45 -1.24 -15.03 1.22
CA GLY A 45 -1.45 -14.07 2.30
C GLY A 45 -0.93 -12.66 1.97
N ARG A 46 0.28 -12.58 1.42
CA ARG A 46 0.89 -11.30 1.01
C ARG A 46 0.07 -10.62 -0.07
N MET A 47 -0.41 -11.40 -1.03
CA MET A 47 -1.20 -10.86 -2.14
C MET A 47 -2.57 -10.38 -1.70
N ARG A 48 -3.25 -11.13 -0.82
CA ARG A 48 -4.50 -10.68 -0.20
C ARG A 48 -4.32 -9.36 0.57
N ASN A 49 -3.25 -9.25 1.35
CA ASN A 49 -2.97 -8.02 2.09
C ASN A 49 -2.71 -6.85 1.13
N LEU A 50 -1.91 -7.06 0.09
CA LEU A 50 -1.63 -6.03 -0.92
C LEU A 50 -2.91 -5.56 -1.62
N VAL A 51 -3.77 -6.48 -2.04
CA VAL A 51 -5.09 -6.17 -2.62
C VAL A 51 -5.96 -5.36 -1.65
N GLY A 52 -5.99 -5.73 -0.37
CA GLY A 52 -6.72 -4.99 0.66
C GLY A 52 -6.20 -3.55 0.84
N HIS A 53 -4.88 -3.37 0.87
CA HIS A 53 -4.26 -2.05 0.98
C HIS A 53 -4.51 -1.18 -0.25
N LEU A 54 -4.43 -1.75 -1.46
CA LEU A 54 -4.73 -1.05 -2.71
C LEU A 54 -6.20 -0.63 -2.77
N ALA A 55 -7.13 -1.49 -2.34
CA ALA A 55 -8.55 -1.14 -2.26
C ALA A 55 -8.81 0.01 -1.28
N CYS A 56 -8.21 -0.05 -0.09
CA CYS A 56 -8.30 1.01 0.90
C CYS A 56 -7.79 2.36 0.34
N LEU A 57 -6.61 2.38 -0.29
CA LEU A 57 -6.03 3.60 -0.87
C LEU A 57 -6.81 4.14 -2.07
N ALA A 58 -7.42 3.26 -2.88
CA ALA A 58 -8.23 3.66 -4.03
C ALA A 58 -9.52 4.40 -3.61
N GLU A 59 -10.07 4.08 -2.44
CA GLU A 59 -11.32 4.66 -1.93
C GLU A 59 -11.08 5.73 -0.85
N HIS A 60 -9.83 5.92 -0.39
CA HIS A 60 -9.54 6.81 0.72
C HIS A 60 -9.77 8.29 0.34
N PRO A 61 -10.64 9.04 1.05
CA PRO A 61 -11.00 10.41 0.66
C PRO A 61 -9.83 11.40 0.77
N ALA A 62 -8.91 11.15 1.70
CA ALA A 62 -7.69 11.96 1.85
C ALA A 62 -6.54 11.57 0.90
N ALA A 63 -6.68 10.49 0.12
CA ALA A 63 -5.70 10.18 -0.92
C ALA A 63 -5.95 11.09 -2.13
N GLY A 64 -4.91 11.72 -2.66
CA GLY A 64 -5.03 12.53 -3.87
C GLY A 64 -5.46 11.70 -5.09
N ASP A 65 -6.10 12.34 -6.08
CA ASP A 65 -6.72 11.66 -7.23
C ASP A 65 -5.75 10.73 -7.97
N ALA A 66 -4.52 11.19 -8.20
CA ALA A 66 -3.48 10.39 -8.84
C ALA A 66 -3.13 9.10 -8.06
N VAL A 67 -3.15 9.16 -6.71
CA VAL A 67 -2.92 7.99 -5.86
C VAL A 67 -4.10 7.03 -5.98
N ARG A 68 -5.33 7.55 -5.95
CA ARG A 68 -6.55 6.72 -6.06
C ARG A 68 -6.62 6.00 -7.42
N GLU A 69 -6.36 6.72 -8.50
CA GLU A 69 -6.32 6.15 -9.86
C GLU A 69 -5.23 5.08 -10.01
N ALA A 70 -4.01 5.37 -9.56
CA ALA A 70 -2.91 4.41 -9.62
C ALA A 70 -3.22 3.15 -8.79
N CYS A 71 -3.76 3.32 -7.58
CA CYS A 71 -4.15 2.21 -6.72
C CYS A 71 -5.29 1.40 -7.35
N GLY A 72 -6.27 2.04 -7.99
CA GLY A 72 -7.36 1.35 -8.69
C GLY A 72 -6.88 0.52 -9.90
N ALA A 73 -5.95 1.07 -10.69
CA ALA A 73 -5.33 0.34 -11.80
C ALA A 73 -4.52 -0.87 -11.31
N LEU A 74 -3.73 -0.69 -10.24
CA LEU A 74 -2.97 -1.77 -9.62
C LEU A 74 -3.90 -2.83 -9.02
N LEU A 75 -4.97 -2.43 -8.32
CA LEU A 75 -5.93 -3.34 -7.71
C LEU A 75 -6.52 -4.31 -8.74
N THR A 76 -6.91 -3.79 -9.91
CA THR A 76 -7.44 -4.61 -11.02
C THR A 76 -6.43 -5.66 -11.46
N ARG A 77 -5.17 -5.27 -11.67
CA ARG A 77 -4.09 -6.19 -12.10
C ARG A 77 -3.76 -7.23 -11.04
N TRP A 78 -3.68 -6.83 -9.78
CA TRP A 78 -3.37 -7.74 -8.67
C TRP A 78 -4.48 -8.74 -8.39
N ARG A 79 -5.76 -8.37 -8.56
CA ARG A 79 -6.89 -9.30 -8.50
C ARG A 79 -6.84 -10.33 -9.63
N ALA A 80 -6.55 -9.90 -10.85
CA ALA A 80 -6.39 -10.82 -11.98
C ALA A 80 -5.25 -11.82 -11.73
N ALA A 81 -4.09 -11.32 -11.28
CA ALA A 81 -2.97 -12.17 -10.88
C ALA A 81 -3.33 -13.12 -9.73
N GLN A 82 -4.20 -12.70 -8.79
CA GLN A 82 -4.64 -13.55 -7.68
C GLN A 82 -5.48 -14.73 -8.14
N LEU A 83 -6.38 -14.49 -9.06
CA LEU A 83 -7.16 -15.55 -9.68
C LEU A 83 -6.26 -16.49 -10.49
N GLU A 84 -5.29 -15.96 -11.22
CA GLU A 84 -4.35 -16.76 -12.02
C GLU A 84 -3.45 -17.65 -11.14
N HIS A 85 -2.86 -17.09 -10.08
CA HIS A 85 -1.91 -17.82 -9.23
C HIS A 85 -2.57 -18.76 -8.22
N PHE A 86 -3.78 -18.45 -7.75
CA PHE A 86 -4.37 -19.15 -6.61
C PHE A 86 -5.79 -19.68 -6.85
N GLY A 87 -6.38 -19.42 -8.02
CA GLY A 87 -7.78 -19.73 -8.34
C GLY A 87 -8.77 -18.78 -7.67
N GLU A 88 -10.06 -18.98 -7.93
CA GLU A 88 -11.12 -18.33 -7.15
C GLU A 88 -10.99 -18.71 -5.67
N GLU A 89 -11.24 -17.74 -4.77
CA GLU A 89 -11.47 -18.03 -3.37
C GLU A 89 -12.65 -19.01 -3.28
N ARG A 90 -12.36 -20.32 -3.27
CA ARG A 90 -13.31 -21.31 -2.79
C ARG A 90 -13.66 -20.83 -1.39
N ARG A 91 -14.90 -20.34 -1.24
CA ARG A 91 -15.50 -19.93 0.02
C ARG A 91 -15.56 -21.16 0.92
N GLU A 92 -14.42 -21.59 1.44
CA GLU A 92 -14.29 -22.66 2.40
C GLU A 92 -14.52 -22.05 3.79
N ALA A 93 -15.73 -21.50 3.94
CA ALA A 93 -16.43 -21.47 5.21
C ALA A 93 -17.60 -22.44 5.05
N VAL A 94 -17.26 -23.71 4.82
CA VAL A 94 -18.12 -24.82 5.23
C VAL A 94 -18.16 -24.73 6.75
N ARG A 95 -19.19 -24.05 7.26
CA ARG A 95 -19.66 -24.22 8.63
C ARG A 95 -20.18 -25.64 8.75
N GLU A 96 -19.29 -26.59 8.96
CA GLU A 96 -19.61 -27.89 9.54
C GLU A 96 -18.54 -28.23 10.56
N HIS A 97 -18.82 -27.86 11.81
CA HIS A 97 -18.85 -28.80 12.94
C HIS A 97 -19.58 -28.17 14.12
#